data_AF-A0A4Y7U3Y2-F1
#
_entry.id   AF-A0A4Y7U3Y2-F1
#
_cell.length_a   1.000
_cell.length_b   1.000
_cell.length_c   1.000
_cell.angle_alpha   90.00
_cell.angle_beta   90.00
_cell.angle_gamma   90.00
#
_symmetry.space_group_name_H-M   'P 1'
#
loop_
_entity.id
_entity.type
_entity.pdbx_description
1 polymer ?
#
loop_
_entity_poly.entity_id
_entity_poly.type
_entity_poly.pdbx_seq_one_letter_code
_entity_poly.pdbx_strand_id
1 'polypeptide(L)'
;MKTNFKTIGLLLFAITTLVSCDNSDESDNNNSILPPTAAAFKGITEKGIKRNTQNFTVTAGNGVVSFTSAKGVKVNINGDCLTKNGVAVTGAVNIEYIELFDKGNMLVTNKPT
;
A
#
# COMPACT_ATOMS: atom_id res chain seq x y z
N MET A 1 -49.27 21.46 37.25
CA MET A 1 -47.85 21.33 37.64
C MET A 1 -47.03 22.18 36.67
N LYS A 2 -46.42 23.29 37.12
CA LYS A 2 -45.60 24.18 36.26
C LYS A 2 -44.25 23.51 36.06
N THR A 3 -43.96 23.01 34.86
CA THR A 3 -42.69 22.33 34.55
C THR A 3 -41.60 23.36 34.22
N ASN A 4 -40.51 23.34 34.99
CA ASN A 4 -39.35 24.21 34.81
C ASN A 4 -38.41 23.70 33.69
N PHE A 5 -38.98 23.35 32.54
CA PHE A 5 -38.27 22.68 31.43
C PHE A 5 -37.06 23.49 30.93
N LYS A 6 -37.19 24.83 30.91
CA LYS A 6 -36.08 25.75 30.56
C LYS A 6 -34.93 25.67 31.56
N THR A 7 -35.26 25.59 32.85
CA THR A 7 -34.27 25.50 33.93
C THR A 7 -33.57 24.14 33.93
N ILE A 8 -34.31 23.05 33.68
CA ILE A 8 -33.75 21.71 33.50
C ILE A 8 -32.82 21.65 32.28
N GLY A 9 -33.22 22.24 31.13
CA GLY A 9 -32.40 22.24 29.92
C GLY A 9 -31.11 23.06 30.07
N LEU A 10 -31.18 24.21 30.74
CA LEU A 10 -30.00 25.03 31.04
C LEU A 10 -29.05 24.31 31.99
N LEU A 11 -29.59 23.62 33.00
CA LEU A 11 -28.80 22.81 33.92
C LEU A 11 -28.06 21.70 33.16
N LEU A 12 -28.75 20.99 32.25
CA LEU A 12 -28.19 19.88 31.48
C LEU A 12 -27.06 20.33 30.53
N PHE A 13 -27.19 21.51 29.92
CA PHE A 13 -26.16 22.09 29.06
C PHE A 13 -24.91 22.50 29.89
N ALA A 14 -25.11 23.05 31.09
CA ALA A 14 -24.01 23.43 31.98
C ALA A 14 -23.18 22.23 32.49
N ILE A 15 -23.77 21.03 32.57
CA ILE A 15 -23.01 19.83 33.00
C ILE A 15 -22.07 19.33 31.90
N THR A 16 -22.39 19.56 30.62
CA THR A 16 -21.53 19.15 29.50
C THR A 16 -20.24 19.97 29.39
N THR A 17 -20.22 21.18 29.95
CA THR A 17 -19.00 22.02 29.95
C THR A 17 -17.99 21.59 31.01
N LEU A 18 -18.37 20.71 31.95
CA LEU A 18 -17.47 20.15 32.97
C LEU A 18 -16.84 18.83 32.50
N VAL A 19 -17.23 18.31 31.34
CA VAL A 19 -16.60 17.15 30.70
C VAL A 19 -15.35 17.65 29.97
N SER A 20 -14.25 17.77 30.70
CA SER A 20 -12.92 17.91 30.09
C SER A 20 -12.41 16.51 29.76
N CYS A 21 -11.87 16.32 28.56
CA CYS A 21 -10.88 15.25 28.39
C CYS A 21 -9.73 15.56 29.34
N ASP A 22 -9.42 14.62 30.22
CA ASP A 22 -8.19 14.67 30.99
C ASP A 22 -7.05 14.35 30.02
N ASN A 23 -6.02 15.19 29.98
CA ASN A 23 -4.77 14.87 29.28
C ASN A 23 -3.90 13.93 30.14
N SER A 24 -4.53 13.03 30.89
CA SER A 24 -3.88 11.86 31.48
C SER A 24 -3.65 10.76 30.43
N ASP A 25 -3.50 11.17 29.17
CA ASP A 25 -2.42 10.62 28.38
C ASP A 25 -1.13 10.97 29.11
N GLU A 26 -0.80 10.04 30.00
CA GLU A 26 0.50 9.82 30.60
C GLU A 26 1.55 10.46 29.71
N SER A 27 2.34 11.33 30.34
CA SER A 27 3.53 11.93 29.78
C SER A 27 4.54 10.84 29.42
N ASP A 28 4.21 9.96 28.49
CA ASP A 28 5.16 9.22 27.72
C ASP A 28 5.65 10.17 26.63
N ASN A 29 6.44 11.14 27.10
CA ASN A 29 7.46 11.83 26.31
C ASN A 29 8.50 10.83 25.72
N ASN A 30 8.22 9.51 25.71
CA ASN A 30 8.94 8.48 24.99
C ASN A 30 8.17 7.90 23.79
N ASN A 31 6.89 8.24 23.55
CA ASN A 31 6.24 7.87 22.29
C ASN A 31 6.39 8.97 21.24
N SER A 32 7.61 9.47 21.11
CA SER A 32 8.00 10.23 19.92
C SER A 32 7.76 9.29 18.74
N ILE A 33 6.71 9.55 17.96
CA ILE A 33 6.44 8.84 16.71
C ILE A 33 7.57 9.26 15.76
N LEU A 34 8.72 8.63 15.94
CA LEU A 34 9.88 8.86 15.11
C LEU A 34 9.56 8.23 13.75
N PRO A 35 9.73 8.99 12.65
CA PRO A 35 9.56 8.42 11.33
C PRO A 35 10.54 7.23 11.19
N PRO A 36 10.17 6.20 10.41
CA PRO A 36 11.07 5.09 10.15
C PRO A 36 12.40 5.62 9.60
N THR A 37 13.51 5.01 10.03
CA THR A 37 14.80 5.27 9.39
C THR A 37 14.72 4.95 7.91
N ALA A 38 15.59 5.55 7.09
CA ALA A 38 15.64 5.25 5.66
C ALA A 38 15.79 3.73 5.39
N ALA A 39 16.55 3.02 6.23
CA ALA A 39 16.70 1.57 6.16
C ALA A 39 15.39 0.84 6.49
N ALA A 40 14.68 1.24 7.55
CA ALA A 40 13.40 0.65 7.92
C ALA A 40 12.35 0.88 6.82
N PHE A 41 12.28 2.08 6.25
CA PHE A 41 11.37 2.42 5.16
C PHE A 41 11.69 1.63 3.87
N LYS A 42 12.98 1.49 3.53
CA LYS A 42 13.42 0.64 2.41
C LYS A 42 13.01 -0.82 2.63
N GLY A 43 13.16 -1.34 3.85
CA GLY A 43 12.74 -2.70 4.19
C GLY A 43 11.24 -2.95 4.04
N ILE A 44 10.39 -1.96 4.37
CA ILE A 44 8.94 -2.03 4.11
C ILE A 44 8.69 -2.09 2.60
N THR A 45 9.36 -1.23 1.85
CA THR A 45 9.22 -1.12 0.39
C THR A 45 9.61 -2.43 -0.31
N GLU A 46 10.74 -3.02 0.05
CA GLU A 46 11.22 -4.29 -0.50
C GLU A 46 10.29 -5.45 -0.20
N LYS A 47 9.76 -5.52 1.03
CA LYS A 47 8.75 -6.53 1.40
C LYS A 47 7.47 -6.34 0.61
N GLY A 48 7.02 -5.09 0.43
CA GLY A 48 5.87 -4.75 -0.38
C GLY A 48 6.04 -5.19 -1.82
N ILE A 49 7.19 -4.90 -2.44
CA ILE A 49 7.49 -5.31 -3.82
C ILE A 49 7.49 -6.83 -3.91
N LYS A 50 8.28 -7.50 -3.07
CA LYS A 50 8.41 -8.97 -3.07
C LYS A 50 7.07 -9.68 -2.90
N ARG A 51 6.18 -9.17 -2.04
CA ARG A 51 4.85 -9.74 -1.82
C ARG A 51 3.96 -9.67 -3.06
N ASN A 52 4.12 -8.62 -3.87
CA ASN A 52 3.27 -8.35 -5.03
C ASN A 52 3.89 -8.86 -6.36
N THR A 53 5.17 -9.26 -6.36
CA THR A 53 5.84 -9.83 -7.53
C THR A 53 5.28 -11.21 -7.87
N GLN A 54 4.90 -11.38 -9.12
CA GLN A 54 4.51 -12.63 -9.76
C GLN A 54 5.60 -13.04 -10.75
N ASN A 55 5.87 -14.33 -10.84
CA ASN A 55 6.93 -14.88 -11.70
C ASN A 55 6.30 -15.69 -12.83
N PHE A 56 6.79 -15.48 -14.05
CA PHE A 56 6.39 -16.21 -15.24
C PHE A 56 7.62 -16.68 -16.00
N THR A 57 7.49 -17.79 -16.73
CA THR A 57 8.50 -18.24 -17.67
C THR A 57 7.86 -18.29 -19.06
N VAL A 58 8.50 -17.65 -20.03
CA VAL A 58 8.05 -17.63 -21.44
C VAL A 58 9.21 -18.03 -22.35
N THR A 59 8.90 -18.44 -23.58
CA THR A 59 9.91 -18.82 -24.58
C THR A 59 10.08 -17.70 -25.61
N ALA A 60 11.24 -17.02 -25.58
CA ALA A 60 11.60 -15.97 -26.52
C ALA A 60 12.07 -16.53 -27.88
N GLY A 61 11.95 -15.72 -28.93
CA GLY A 61 12.37 -16.05 -30.30
C GLY A 61 11.35 -16.81 -31.16
N ASN A 62 10.09 -16.86 -30.72
CA ASN A 62 8.99 -17.55 -31.40
C ASN A 62 7.77 -16.64 -31.60
N GLY A 63 7.97 -15.32 -31.75
CA GLY A 63 6.91 -14.33 -31.90
C GLY A 63 6.37 -13.79 -30.58
N VAL A 64 5.08 -13.43 -30.56
CA VAL A 64 4.41 -12.87 -29.39
C VAL A 64 4.17 -13.95 -28.35
N VAL A 65 4.63 -13.71 -27.13
CA VAL A 65 4.35 -14.53 -25.95
C VAL A 65 3.37 -13.82 -25.04
N SER A 66 2.55 -14.59 -24.32
CA SER A 66 1.52 -14.06 -23.44
C SER A 66 1.52 -14.77 -22.10
N PHE A 67 1.20 -14.02 -21.05
CA PHE A 67 0.87 -14.56 -19.74
C PHE A 67 -0.31 -13.79 -19.13
N THR A 68 -0.98 -14.40 -18.15
CA THR A 68 -2.08 -13.78 -17.42
C THR A 68 -1.73 -13.73 -15.95
N SER A 69 -1.88 -12.55 -15.34
CA SER A 69 -1.63 -12.36 -13.92
C SER A 69 -2.74 -12.95 -13.04
N ALA A 70 -2.47 -13.07 -11.74
CA ALA A 70 -3.45 -13.50 -10.75
C ALA A 70 -4.70 -12.60 -10.68
N LYS A 71 -4.58 -11.32 -11.08
CA LYS A 71 -5.73 -10.38 -11.16
C LYS A 71 -6.37 -10.32 -12.56
N GLY A 72 -5.97 -11.18 -13.48
CA GLY A 72 -6.59 -11.31 -14.80
C GLY A 72 -6.04 -10.38 -15.87
N VAL A 73 -4.94 -9.66 -15.62
CA VAL A 73 -4.28 -8.84 -16.64
C VAL A 73 -3.56 -9.75 -17.63
N LYS A 74 -3.91 -9.63 -18.91
CA LYS A 74 -3.22 -10.33 -19.99
C LYS A 74 -2.12 -9.44 -20.56
N VAL A 75 -0.88 -9.90 -20.45
CA VAL A 75 0.30 -9.22 -20.98
C VAL A 75 0.75 -9.96 -22.23
N ASN A 76 1.03 -9.20 -23.30
CA ASN A 76 1.59 -9.71 -24.55
C ASN A 76 2.94 -9.03 -24.78
N ILE A 77 3.99 -9.81 -25.00
CA ILE A 77 5.35 -9.33 -25.24
C ILE A 77 5.81 -9.90 -26.58
N ASN A 78 6.40 -9.07 -27.45
CA ASN A 78 7.07 -9.60 -28.63
C ASN A 78 8.39 -10.25 -28.19
N GLY A 79 8.41 -11.59 -28.14
CA GLY A 79 9.57 -12.38 -27.74
C GLY A 79 10.76 -12.23 -28.70
N ASP A 80 10.51 -11.85 -29.94
CA ASP A 80 11.56 -11.64 -30.96
C ASP A 80 12.32 -10.32 -30.74
N CYS A 81 11.76 -9.40 -29.95
CA CYS A 81 12.39 -8.12 -29.60
C CYS A 81 13.21 -8.17 -28.31
N LEU A 82 13.23 -9.32 -27.61
CA LEU A 82 13.98 -9.44 -26.36
C LEU A 82 15.48 -9.53 -26.66
N THR A 83 16.25 -8.63 -26.05
CA THR A 83 17.70 -8.61 -26.19
C THR A 83 18.38 -8.59 -24.83
N LYS A 84 19.56 -9.19 -24.76
CA LYS A 84 20.46 -9.11 -23.61
C LYS A 84 21.79 -8.59 -24.11
N ASN A 85 22.17 -7.38 -23.68
CA ASN A 85 23.39 -6.69 -24.13
C ASN A 85 23.48 -6.57 -25.67
N GLY A 86 22.35 -6.29 -26.33
CA GLY A 86 22.27 -6.13 -27.80
C GLY A 86 22.18 -7.42 -28.60
N VAL A 87 22.24 -8.59 -27.95
CA VAL A 87 22.09 -9.90 -28.60
C VAL A 87 20.66 -10.41 -28.42
N ALA A 88 20.05 -10.92 -29.49
CA ALA A 88 18.72 -11.50 -29.44
C ALA A 88 18.66 -12.70 -28.47
N VAL A 89 17.61 -12.76 -27.66
CA VAL A 89 17.38 -13.84 -26.70
C VAL A 89 16.47 -14.89 -27.32
N THR A 90 16.85 -16.15 -27.21
CA THR A 90 16.04 -17.31 -27.60
C THR A 90 15.90 -18.28 -26.43
N GLY A 91 14.74 -18.92 -26.27
CA GLY A 91 14.52 -19.90 -25.22
C GLY A 91 13.87 -19.31 -23.96
N ALA A 92 14.01 -20.00 -22.83
CA ALA A 92 13.31 -19.66 -21.60
C ALA A 92 13.77 -18.32 -20.99
N VAL A 93 12.82 -17.42 -20.75
CA VAL A 93 13.01 -16.12 -20.10
C VAL A 93 12.11 -16.06 -18.88
N ASN A 94 12.69 -15.69 -17.73
CA ASN A 94 11.93 -15.43 -16.51
C ASN A 94 11.49 -13.95 -16.50
N ILE A 95 10.22 -13.73 -16.20
CA ILE A 95 9.58 -12.43 -16.12
C ILE A 95 9.09 -12.23 -14.69
N GLU A 96 9.52 -11.13 -14.09
CA GLU A 96 8.95 -10.60 -12.85
C GLU A 96 7.94 -9.52 -13.21
N TYR A 97 6.70 -9.68 -12.74
CA TYR A 97 5.61 -8.75 -13.00
C TYR A 97 4.93 -8.36 -11.68
N ILE A 98 4.66 -7.07 -11.49
CA ILE A 98 4.03 -6.54 -10.27
C ILE A 98 2.78 -5.76 -10.64
N GLU A 99 1.68 -6.00 -9.91
CA GLU A 99 0.41 -5.32 -10.09
C GLU A 99 0.10 -4.43 -8.90
N LEU A 100 0.00 -3.12 -9.13
CA LEU A 100 -0.18 -2.12 -8.08
C LEU A 100 -1.47 -1.32 -8.28
N PHE A 101 -2.61 -2.01 -8.26
CA PHE A 101 -3.92 -1.36 -8.38
C PHE A 101 -4.49 -0.90 -7.03
N ASP A 102 -4.17 -1.62 -5.95
CA ASP A 102 -4.71 -1.31 -4.63
C ASP A 102 -3.88 -0.21 -3.97
N LYS A 103 -4.53 0.83 -3.46
CA LYS A 103 -3.89 1.94 -2.74
C LYS A 103 -2.95 1.47 -1.62
N GLY A 104 -3.32 0.39 -0.92
CA GLY A 104 -2.48 -0.22 0.11
C GLY A 104 -1.19 -0.81 -0.45
N ASN A 105 -1.27 -1.48 -1.61
CA ASN A 105 -0.09 -2.02 -2.29
C ASN A 105 0.81 -0.90 -2.82
N MET A 106 0.21 0.11 -3.47
CA MET A 106 0.91 1.30 -3.93
C MET A 106 1.71 2.00 -2.82
N LEU A 107 1.11 2.15 -1.63
CA LEU A 107 1.74 2.75 -0.46
C LEU A 107 2.94 1.92 0.02
N VAL A 108 2.75 0.62 0.26
CA VAL A 108 3.83 -0.23 0.79
C VAL A 108 4.92 -0.53 -0.24
N THR A 109 4.70 -0.29 -1.53
CA THR A 109 5.73 -0.39 -2.58
C THR A 109 6.36 0.94 -2.96
N ASN A 110 5.92 2.05 -2.35
CA ASN A 110 6.33 3.41 -2.71
C ASN A 110 6.19 3.67 -4.23
N LYS A 111 4.99 3.39 -4.76
CA LYS A 111 4.59 3.52 -6.18
C LYS A 111 3.11 3.94 -6.26
N PRO A 112 2.79 5.23 -6.08
CA PRO A 112 1.41 5.73 -5.94
C PRO A 112 0.61 5.93 -7.25
N THR A 113 1.11 5.44 -8.38
CA THR A 113 0.56 5.71 -9.74
C THR A 113 -0.50 4.73 -10.20
#